data_AF-A0A2G9YTF4-F1
#
_entry.id   AF-A0A2G9YTF4-F1
#
_cell.length_a   1.000
_cell.length_b   1.000
_cell.length_c   1.000
_cell.angle_alpha   90.00
_cell.angle_beta   90.00
_cell.angle_gamma   90.00
#
_symmetry.space_group_name_H-M   'P 1'
#
loop_
_entity.id
_entity.type
_entity.pdbx_description
1 polymer ?
#
loop_
_entity_poly.entity_id
_entity_poly.type
_entity_poly.pdbx_seq_one_letter_code
_entity_poly.pdbx_strand_id
1 'polypeptide(L)'
;MTETADPLYQGRWNLAFSTSGNGWLAEVMMEMYHFCERENMTACQDYKTAVIKAIDWLMQFTYSEENSIALPNPKLAIGGIFWDYNNKYVRTDSVCHALNSYVGIIGYMLQ
;
A
#
# COMPACT_ATOMS: atom_id res chain seq x y z
N MET A 1 15.34 2.72 17.49
CA MET A 1 14.27 3.67 17.84
C MET A 1 13.36 3.00 18.87
N THR A 2 12.80 3.74 19.82
CA THR A 2 11.77 3.18 20.72
C THR A 2 10.55 2.78 19.87
N GLU A 3 9.85 1.72 20.26
CA GLU A 3 8.68 1.14 19.56
C GLU A 3 7.62 2.19 19.16
N THR A 4 7.58 3.32 19.88
CA THR A 4 6.66 4.44 19.70
C THR A 4 7.04 5.45 18.61
N ALA A 5 8.28 5.42 18.11
CA ALA A 5 8.78 6.33 17.07
C ALA A 5 8.81 5.68 15.68
N ASP A 6 8.40 4.41 15.57
CA ASP A 6 8.32 3.70 14.30
C ASP A 6 7.19 4.31 13.44
N PRO A 7 7.50 4.79 12.21
CA PRO A 7 6.49 5.26 11.26
C PRO A 7 5.37 4.24 11.00
N LEU A 8 5.67 2.94 11.11
CA LEU A 8 4.71 1.84 11.04
C LEU A 8 3.69 1.88 12.19
N TYR A 9 4.09 2.38 13.36
CA TYR A 9 3.26 2.45 14.56
C TYR A 9 2.40 3.72 14.59
N GLN A 10 2.95 4.86 14.16
CA GLN A 10 2.21 6.15 14.16
C GLN A 10 1.29 6.33 12.94
N GLY A 11 1.56 5.66 11.82
CA GLY A 11 0.69 5.60 10.64
C GLY A 11 -0.42 4.54 10.69
N ARG A 12 -0.38 3.67 11.71
CA ARG A 12 -1.35 2.60 12.01
C ARG A 12 -1.71 1.69 10.82
N TRP A 13 -0.68 1.01 10.34
CA TRP A 13 -0.76 -0.28 9.64
C TRP A 13 -1.76 -1.26 10.28
N ASN A 14 -1.83 -1.29 11.61
CA ASN A 14 -2.70 -2.20 12.37
C ASN A 14 -4.12 -1.69 12.63
N LEU A 15 -4.49 -0.47 12.20
CA LEU A 15 -5.84 0.08 12.44
C LEU A 15 -6.50 0.68 11.20
N ALA A 16 -5.74 0.95 10.14
CA ALA A 16 -6.29 1.10 8.81
C ALA A 16 -6.61 -0.30 8.26
N PHE A 17 -7.81 -0.82 8.53
CA PHE A 17 -8.25 -2.12 8.00
C PHE A 17 -8.71 -2.05 6.53
N SER A 18 -8.43 -0.95 5.82
CA SER A 18 -8.86 -0.73 4.44
C SER A 18 -7.68 -0.53 3.49
N THR A 19 -7.86 -0.97 2.25
CA THR A 19 -6.87 -0.80 1.18
C THR A 19 -6.66 0.64 0.78
N SER A 20 -7.69 1.48 0.82
CA SER A 20 -7.54 2.93 0.60
C SER A 20 -6.67 3.57 1.67
N GLY A 21 -6.89 3.25 2.95
CA GLY A 21 -6.10 3.76 4.06
C GLY A 21 -4.64 3.31 4.01
N ASN A 22 -4.39 2.01 3.77
CA ASN A 22 -3.03 1.49 3.64
C ASN A 22 -2.32 1.99 2.37
N GLY A 23 -3.05 2.15 1.26
CA GLY A 23 -2.53 2.78 0.04
C GLY A 23 -2.12 4.23 0.30
N TRP A 24 -2.96 5.02 0.95
CA TRP A 24 -2.65 6.41 1.25
C TRP A 24 -1.43 6.52 2.18
N LEU A 25 -1.35 5.64 3.19
CA LEU A 25 -0.18 5.59 4.07
C LEU A 25 1.10 5.26 3.28
N ALA A 26 1.04 4.28 2.38
CA ALA A 26 2.17 3.90 1.55
C ALA A 26 2.61 5.03 0.61
N GLU A 27 1.66 5.75 0.01
CA GLU A 27 1.92 6.96 -0.79
C GLU A 27 2.66 8.02 0.04
N VAL A 28 2.15 8.36 1.23
CA VAL A 28 2.80 9.35 2.13
C VAL A 28 4.18 8.88 2.58
N MET A 29 4.35 7.62 2.96
CA MET A 29 5.64 7.08 3.41
C MET A 29 6.67 7.07 2.28
N MET A 30 6.25 6.89 1.04
CA MET A 30 7.13 6.97 -0.11
C MET A 30 7.63 8.41 -0.34
N GLU A 31 6.75 9.40 -0.22
CA GLU A 31 7.16 10.81 -0.26
C GLU A 31 8.11 11.17 0.89
N MET A 32 7.87 10.64 2.09
CA MET A 32 8.77 10.81 3.24
C MET A 32 10.13 10.16 3.02
N TYR A 33 10.19 8.99 2.40
CA TYR A 33 11.44 8.35 2.02
C TYR A 33 12.24 9.24 1.05
N HIS A 34 11.60 9.72 -0.02
CA HIS A 34 12.24 10.60 -0.99
C HIS A 34 12.71 11.92 -0.36
N PHE A 35 11.90 12.53 0.50
CA PHE A 35 12.29 13.71 1.24
C PHE A 35 13.51 13.43 2.14
N CYS A 36 13.48 12.35 2.91
CA CYS A 36 14.55 11.95 3.81
C CYS A 36 15.89 11.76 3.07
N GLU A 37 15.88 11.08 1.93
CA GLU A 37 17.08 10.87 1.10
C GLU A 37 17.60 12.20 0.51
N ARG A 38 16.71 13.08 0.02
CA ARG A 38 17.09 14.39 -0.53
C ARG A 38 17.73 15.30 0.52
N GLU A 39 17.21 15.29 1.74
CA GLU A 39 17.71 16.11 2.86
C GLU A 39 18.88 15.44 3.61
N ASN A 40 19.35 14.27 3.14
CA ASN A 40 20.44 13.50 3.74
C ASN A 40 20.22 13.21 5.24
N MET A 41 18.97 12.90 5.59
CA MET A 41 18.56 12.55 6.95
C MET A 41 18.95 11.11 7.27
N THR A 42 18.84 10.72 8.55
CA THR A 42 19.13 9.35 9.00
C THR A 42 17.90 8.46 8.96
N ALA A 43 18.11 7.15 8.78
CA ALA A 43 17.08 6.11 8.87
C ALA A 43 15.95 6.18 7.82
N CYS A 44 16.23 6.74 6.64
CA CYS A 44 15.28 6.81 5.54
C CYS A 44 14.74 5.44 5.09
N GLN A 45 15.56 4.39 5.24
CA GLN A 45 15.19 3.02 4.89
C GLN A 45 14.02 2.46 5.71
N ASP A 46 13.71 3.04 6.87
CA ASP A 46 12.56 2.63 7.67
C ASP A 46 11.25 2.97 6.93
N TYR A 47 11.19 4.14 6.27
CA TYR A 47 10.06 4.53 5.42
C TYR A 47 9.91 3.59 4.21
N LYS A 48 11.02 3.29 3.52
CA LYS A 48 11.01 2.34 2.39
C LYS A 48 10.53 0.96 2.82
N THR A 49 11.01 0.47 3.96
CA THR A 49 10.58 -0.81 4.54
C THR A 49 9.09 -0.81 4.85
N ALA A 50 8.56 0.31 5.35
CA ALA A 50 7.14 0.47 5.59
C ALA A 50 6.31 0.41 4.31
N VAL A 51 6.74 1.09 3.25
CA VAL A 51 6.09 1.06 1.93
C VAL A 51 6.08 -0.35 1.35
N ILE A 52 7.19 -1.10 1.44
CA ILE A 52 7.26 -2.49 0.94
C ILE A 52 6.23 -3.38 1.64
N LYS A 53 6.19 -3.34 2.98
CA LYS A 53 5.17 -4.08 3.76
C LYS A 53 3.75 -3.67 3.35
N ALA A 54 3.57 -2.38 3.07
CA ALA A 54 2.31 -1.83 2.61
C ALA A 54 1.82 -2.43 1.31
N ILE A 55 2.72 -2.49 0.35
CA ILE A 55 2.48 -2.97 -0.98
C ILE A 55 2.28 -4.49 -1.00
N ASP A 56 3.06 -5.24 -0.23
CA ASP A 56 2.89 -6.69 -0.06
C ASP A 56 1.49 -7.07 0.45
N TRP A 57 0.94 -6.27 1.35
CA TRP A 57 -0.44 -6.47 1.81
C TRP A 57 -1.45 -6.05 0.74
N LEU A 58 -1.30 -4.90 0.09
CA LEU A 58 -2.23 -4.44 -0.95
C LEU A 58 -2.31 -5.42 -2.13
N MET A 59 -1.19 -6.06 -2.48
CA MET A 59 -1.15 -7.13 -3.49
C MET A 59 -2.06 -8.31 -3.11
N GLN A 60 -2.12 -8.69 -1.84
CA GLN A 60 -3.05 -9.74 -1.37
C GLN A 60 -4.52 -9.33 -1.48
N PHE A 61 -4.80 -8.03 -1.59
CA PHE A 61 -6.14 -7.47 -1.76
C PHE A 61 -6.44 -7.06 -3.21
N THR A 62 -5.56 -7.43 -4.14
CA THR A 62 -5.77 -7.23 -5.57
C THR A 62 -6.47 -8.45 -6.16
N TYR A 63 -7.50 -8.22 -6.96
CA TYR A 63 -8.19 -9.29 -7.66
C TYR A 63 -7.31 -9.86 -8.78
N SER A 64 -7.17 -11.18 -8.79
CA SER A 64 -6.60 -11.99 -9.87
C SER A 64 -7.72 -12.65 -10.69
N GLU A 65 -7.36 -13.35 -11.75
CA GLU A 65 -8.30 -14.21 -12.47
C GLU A 65 -8.94 -15.27 -11.55
N GLU A 66 -8.14 -15.84 -10.65
CA GLU A 66 -8.52 -16.95 -9.78
C GLU A 66 -9.59 -16.55 -8.74
N ASN A 67 -9.50 -15.34 -8.19
CA ASN A 67 -10.39 -14.89 -7.11
C ASN A 67 -11.50 -13.92 -7.58
N SER A 68 -11.47 -13.46 -8.82
CA SER A 68 -12.51 -12.56 -9.38
C SER A 68 -13.74 -13.29 -9.90
N ILE A 69 -13.67 -14.61 -10.14
CA ILE A 69 -14.73 -15.39 -10.81
C ILE A 69 -16.09 -15.35 -10.10
N ALA A 70 -16.10 -15.15 -8.78
CA ALA A 70 -17.31 -15.08 -7.98
C ALA A 70 -18.01 -13.71 -8.02
N LEU A 71 -17.42 -12.71 -8.69
CA LEU A 71 -17.98 -11.36 -8.79
C LEU A 71 -18.94 -11.23 -9.98
N PRO A 72 -19.90 -10.29 -9.92
CA PRO A 72 -20.81 -10.03 -11.04
C PRO A 72 -20.12 -9.65 -12.36
N ASN A 73 -18.95 -9.01 -12.30
CA ASN A 73 -18.18 -8.57 -13.47
C ASN A 73 -16.69 -8.95 -13.31
N PRO A 74 -16.35 -10.24 -13.42
CA PRO A 74 -15.03 -10.75 -13.05
C PRO A 74 -13.90 -10.09 -13.85
N LYS A 75 -14.09 -9.94 -15.17
CA LYS A 75 -13.10 -9.31 -16.06
C LYS A 75 -12.78 -7.85 -15.70
N LEU A 76 -13.77 -7.09 -15.22
CA LEU A 76 -13.56 -5.70 -14.82
C LEU A 76 -12.92 -5.57 -13.44
N ALA A 77 -13.00 -6.62 -12.62
CA ALA A 77 -12.45 -6.62 -11.28
C ALA A 77 -10.96 -6.97 -11.25
N ILE A 78 -10.43 -7.72 -12.23
CA ILE A 78 -9.01 -8.10 -12.31
C ILE A 78 -8.12 -6.85 -12.24
N GLY A 79 -7.13 -6.87 -11.35
CA GLY A 79 -6.24 -5.73 -11.07
C GLY A 79 -6.88 -4.64 -10.20
N GLY A 80 -8.19 -4.72 -9.96
CA GLY A 80 -8.88 -3.88 -8.98
C GLY A 80 -8.55 -4.29 -7.56
N ILE A 81 -8.54 -3.31 -6.66
CA ILE A 81 -8.22 -3.50 -5.25
C ILE A 81 -9.49 -3.36 -4.44
N PHE A 82 -9.82 -4.39 -3.66
CA PHE A 82 -11.04 -4.39 -2.86
C PHE A 82 -10.84 -3.69 -1.52
N TRP A 83 -11.92 -3.12 -0.99
CA TRP A 83 -11.85 -2.25 0.19
C TRP A 83 -11.29 -2.94 1.45
N ASP A 84 -11.89 -4.06 1.89
CA ASP A 84 -11.41 -4.86 3.02
C ASP A 84 -11.92 -6.32 2.96
N TYR A 85 -11.54 -7.17 3.93
CA TYR A 85 -11.96 -8.58 3.97
C TYR A 85 -13.47 -8.80 4.12
N ASN A 86 -14.18 -7.90 4.81
CA ASN A 86 -15.61 -7.97 5.03
C ASN A 86 -16.41 -7.39 3.84
N ASN A 87 -15.79 -6.50 3.07
CA ASN A 87 -16.40 -5.71 2.02
C ASN A 87 -15.52 -5.73 0.78
N LYS A 88 -15.62 -6.81 0.01
CA LYS A 88 -14.69 -7.06 -1.10
C LYS A 88 -15.05 -6.32 -2.41
N TYR A 89 -15.79 -5.22 -2.37
CA TYR A 89 -16.06 -4.46 -3.59
C TYR A 89 -14.84 -3.61 -4.00
N VAL A 90 -14.63 -3.45 -5.31
CA VAL A 90 -13.55 -2.60 -5.85
C VAL A 90 -13.93 -1.14 -5.66
N ARG A 91 -12.97 -0.34 -5.19
CA ARG A 91 -13.13 1.12 -5.03
C ARG A 91 -12.07 1.89 -5.80
N THR A 92 -12.47 2.96 -6.45
CA THR A 92 -11.54 3.82 -7.20
C THR A 92 -10.47 4.45 -6.30
N ASP A 93 -10.81 4.89 -5.08
CA ASP A 93 -9.83 5.46 -4.15
C ASP A 93 -8.81 4.41 -3.67
N SER A 94 -9.25 3.18 -3.37
CA SER A 94 -8.34 2.07 -3.08
C SER A 94 -7.35 1.82 -4.22
N VAL A 95 -7.82 1.85 -5.46
CA VAL A 95 -6.99 1.67 -6.66
C VAL A 95 -6.02 2.85 -6.83
N CYS A 96 -6.50 4.09 -6.73
CA CYS A 96 -5.67 5.28 -6.91
C CYS A 96 -4.51 5.32 -5.92
N HIS A 97 -4.79 5.15 -4.63
CA HIS A 97 -3.76 5.24 -3.59
C HIS A 97 -2.73 4.12 -3.72
N ALA A 98 -3.19 2.88 -3.92
CA ALA A 98 -2.29 1.76 -4.12
C ALA A 98 -1.43 1.91 -5.38
N LEU A 99 -2.00 2.37 -6.51
CA LEU A 99 -1.26 2.61 -7.75
C LEU A 99 -0.16 3.66 -7.55
N ASN A 100 -0.47 4.78 -6.88
CA ASN A 100 0.52 5.80 -6.55
C ASN A 100 1.68 5.21 -5.74
N SER A 101 1.36 4.37 -4.75
CA SER A 101 2.39 3.67 -3.96
C SER A 101 3.21 2.70 -4.81
N TYR A 102 2.56 1.90 -5.68
CA TYR A 102 3.24 0.95 -6.56
C TYR A 102 4.25 1.67 -7.46
N VAL A 103 3.83 2.74 -8.14
CA VAL A 103 4.71 3.50 -9.03
C VAL A 103 5.90 4.09 -8.28
N GLY A 104 5.70 4.54 -7.04
CA GLY A 104 6.77 5.07 -6.21
C GLY A 104 7.84 4.04 -5.84
N ILE A 105 7.46 2.78 -5.58
CA ILE A 105 8.41 1.75 -5.11
C ILE A 105 8.94 0.82 -6.21
N ILE A 106 8.24 0.66 -7.35
CA ILE A 106 8.44 -0.49 -8.25
C ILE A 106 9.89 -0.64 -8.75
N GLY A 107 10.58 0.48 -8.96
CA GLY A 107 11.99 0.49 -9.35
C GLY A 107 12.92 -0.13 -8.31
N TYR A 108 12.52 -0.17 -7.03
CA TYR A 108 13.25 -0.80 -5.93
C TYR A 108 12.88 -2.26 -5.68
N MET A 109 11.72 -2.72 -6.17
CA MET A 109 11.26 -4.11 -5.99
C MET A 109 11.77 -5.05 -7.08
N LEU A 110 12.22 -4.51 -8.22
CA LEU A 110 12.67 -5.28 -9.38
C LEU A 110 14.21 -5.42 -9.48
N GLN A 111 14.94 -4.99 -8.45
CA GLN A 111 16.40 -5.08 -8.34
C GLN A 111 16.79 -6.19 -7.36
#